data_AF-A0A0X3VSK0-F1
#
_entry.id   AF-A0A0X3VSK0-F1
#
_cell.length_a   1.000
_cell.length_b   1.000
_cell.length_c   1.000
_cell.angle_alpha   90.00
_cell.angle_beta   90.00
_cell.angle_gamma   90.00
#
_symmetry.space_group_name_H-M   'P 1'
#
loop_
_entity.id
_entity.type
_entity.pdbx_description
1 polymer ?
#
loop_
_entity_poly.entity_id
_entity_poly.type
_entity_poly.pdbx_seq_one_letter_code
_entity_poly.pdbx_strand_id
1 'polypeptide(L)'
;MQDGLGDWYPLMKLSESEKREYKEADRRFRERHADCRGGRWSISGSRVTHCGFCCPPPPMGPKQLEKLARLLASWPSREERKKDLDTWDLTLRCDHVVPHIQHREHSHVSARVVDCPECGERRGVVSSERVGPAYRDDGTIRERAAADRGRLTRELAAAEAKLTRQRKNAAATQRRIAELQEELGSEP
;
A
#
# COMPACT_ATOMS: atom_id res chain seq x y z
N MET A 1 -4.23 -39.69 3.22
CA MET A 1 -4.73 -40.91 2.57
C MET A 1 -4.86 -40.60 1.09
N GLN A 2 -4.06 -41.23 0.22
CA GLN A 2 -4.18 -41.09 -1.23
C GLN A 2 -5.31 -42.02 -1.68
N ASP A 3 -6.22 -41.54 -2.52
CA ASP A 3 -7.35 -42.34 -3.03
C ASP A 3 -6.95 -43.29 -4.17
N GLY A 4 -5.72 -43.19 -4.67
CA GLY A 4 -5.20 -44.01 -5.76
C GLY A 4 -5.78 -43.64 -7.14
N LEU A 5 -6.53 -42.54 -7.25
CA LEU A 5 -7.21 -42.12 -8.48
C LEU A 5 -6.40 -41.11 -9.30
N GLY A 6 -5.21 -40.73 -8.81
CA GLY A 6 -4.33 -39.77 -9.47
C GLY A 6 -4.81 -38.32 -9.33
N ASP A 7 -4.28 -37.44 -10.16
CA ASP A 7 -4.62 -36.01 -10.13
C ASP A 7 -5.94 -35.70 -10.84
N TRP A 8 -6.60 -34.64 -10.39
CA TRP A 8 -7.52 -33.92 -11.26
C TRP A 8 -6.73 -33.18 -12.33
N TYR A 9 -6.95 -33.53 -13.60
CA TYR A 9 -6.48 -32.69 -14.70
C TYR A 9 -7.23 -31.34 -14.73
N PRO A 10 -6.64 -30.28 -15.33
CA PRO A 10 -7.34 -29.04 -15.55
C PRO A 10 -8.72 -29.27 -16.19
N LEU A 11 -9.76 -28.55 -15.74
CA LEU A 11 -11.15 -28.79 -16.16
C LEU A 11 -11.34 -28.86 -17.68
N MET A 12 -10.57 -28.10 -18.46
CA MET A 12 -10.60 -28.09 -19.93
C MET A 12 -10.12 -29.41 -20.56
N LYS A 13 -9.35 -30.22 -19.83
CA LYS A 13 -8.79 -31.50 -20.26
C LYS A 13 -9.58 -32.71 -19.76
N LEU A 14 -10.58 -32.51 -18.89
CA LEU A 14 -11.43 -33.58 -18.40
C LEU A 14 -12.49 -33.93 -19.45
N SER A 15 -12.79 -35.23 -19.57
CA SER A 15 -13.99 -35.69 -20.27
C SER A 15 -15.26 -35.21 -19.57
N GLU A 16 -16.41 -35.26 -20.27
CA GLU A 16 -17.68 -34.85 -19.66
C GLU A 16 -18.09 -35.73 -18.47
N SER A 17 -17.73 -37.01 -18.47
CA SER A 17 -17.92 -37.91 -17.32
C SER A 17 -17.06 -37.49 -16.13
N GLU A 18 -15.77 -37.24 -16.34
CA GLU A 18 -14.87 -36.80 -15.26
C GLU A 18 -15.25 -35.41 -14.73
N LYS A 19 -15.75 -34.51 -15.57
CA LYS A 19 -16.30 -33.21 -15.11
C LYS A 19 -17.52 -33.41 -14.21
N ARG A 20 -18.38 -34.38 -14.51
CA ARG A 20 -19.54 -34.71 -13.64
C ARG A 20 -19.08 -35.27 -12.30
N GLU A 21 -18.11 -36.18 -12.31
CA GLU A 21 -17.51 -36.71 -11.07
C GLU A 21 -16.88 -35.61 -10.21
N TYR A 22 -16.09 -34.72 -10.84
CA TYR A 22 -15.50 -33.57 -10.16
C TYR A 22 -16.58 -32.68 -9.53
N LYS A 23 -17.63 -32.32 -10.28
CA LYS A 23 -18.73 -31.49 -9.78
C LYS A 23 -19.48 -32.15 -8.62
N GLU A 24 -19.71 -33.46 -8.69
CA GLU A 24 -20.35 -34.22 -7.62
C GLU A 24 -19.48 -34.22 -6.35
N ALA A 25 -18.18 -34.46 -6.50
CA ALA A 25 -17.24 -34.43 -5.38
C ALA A 25 -17.15 -33.03 -4.73
N ASP A 26 -17.07 -31.97 -5.55
CA ASP A 26 -17.06 -30.58 -5.08
C ASP A 26 -18.39 -30.22 -4.39
N ARG A 27 -19.54 -30.66 -4.93
CA ARG A 27 -20.86 -30.47 -4.30
C ARG A 27 -20.92 -31.12 -2.92
N ARG A 28 -20.57 -32.41 -2.81
CA ARG A 28 -20.54 -33.14 -1.53
C ARG A 28 -19.57 -32.52 -0.51
N PHE A 29 -18.45 -31.98 -0.98
CA PHE A 29 -17.52 -31.27 -0.10
C PHE A 29 -18.16 -30.00 0.44
N ARG A 30 -18.77 -29.18 -0.42
CA ARG A 30 -19.43 -27.91 -0.03
C ARG A 30 -20.63 -28.14 0.87
N GLU A 31 -21.46 -29.14 0.60
CA GLU A 31 -22.61 -29.48 1.45
C GLU A 31 -22.18 -29.82 2.88
N ARG A 32 -21.10 -30.59 3.05
CA ARG A 32 -20.55 -30.93 4.37
C ARG A 32 -19.81 -29.77 5.06
N HIS A 33 -19.45 -28.73 4.30
CA HIS A 33 -18.66 -27.60 4.77
C HIS A 33 -19.36 -26.26 4.49
N ALA A 34 -20.71 -26.25 4.47
CA ALA A 34 -21.50 -25.10 4.03
C ALA A 34 -21.19 -23.83 4.84
N ASP A 35 -20.97 -23.98 6.15
CA ASP A 35 -20.64 -22.88 7.07
C ASP A 35 -19.14 -22.81 7.43
N CYS A 36 -18.30 -23.64 6.79
CA CYS A 36 -16.87 -23.67 7.07
C CYS A 36 -16.16 -22.50 6.38
N ARG A 37 -15.45 -21.66 7.16
CA ARG A 37 -14.59 -20.58 6.64
C ARG A 37 -13.15 -21.02 6.38
N GLY A 38 -12.88 -22.32 6.44
CA GLY A 38 -11.57 -22.90 6.20
C GLY A 38 -11.20 -22.88 4.73
N GLY A 39 -9.89 -22.83 4.45
CA GLY A 39 -9.37 -23.07 3.10
C GLY A 39 -9.53 -24.53 2.68
N ARG A 40 -9.40 -24.79 1.38
CA ARG A 40 -9.33 -26.16 0.83
C ARG A 40 -7.96 -26.42 0.21
N TRP A 41 -7.53 -27.68 0.23
CA TRP A 41 -6.28 -28.11 -0.39
C TRP A 41 -6.39 -29.54 -0.92
N SER A 42 -5.46 -29.93 -1.78
CA SER A 42 -5.35 -31.27 -2.35
C SER A 42 -3.89 -31.73 -2.34
N ILE A 43 -3.67 -33.02 -2.55
CA ILE A 43 -2.34 -33.63 -2.65
C ILE A 43 -2.18 -34.16 -4.07
N SER A 44 -0.97 -34.00 -4.63
CA SER A 44 -0.63 -34.60 -5.92
C SER A 44 -0.81 -36.13 -5.88
N GLY A 45 -1.40 -36.70 -6.92
CA GLY A 45 -1.80 -38.09 -7.02
C GLY A 45 -3.10 -38.44 -6.28
N SER A 46 -3.87 -37.45 -5.82
CA SER A 46 -5.14 -37.66 -5.13
C SER A 46 -6.25 -36.74 -5.67
N ARG A 47 -7.43 -37.30 -5.91
CA ARG A 47 -8.64 -36.54 -6.29
C ARG A 47 -9.40 -36.00 -5.07
N VAL A 48 -9.00 -36.38 -3.86
CA VAL A 48 -9.62 -35.91 -2.61
C VAL A 48 -9.35 -34.44 -2.35
N THR A 49 -10.41 -33.70 -2.03
CA THR A 49 -10.33 -32.34 -1.49
C THR A 49 -10.36 -32.37 0.03
N HIS A 50 -9.39 -31.72 0.66
CA HIS A 50 -9.24 -31.62 2.10
C HIS A 50 -9.65 -30.23 2.61
N CYS A 51 -10.31 -30.18 3.76
CA CYS A 51 -10.54 -28.94 4.50
C CYS A 51 -9.30 -28.63 5.34
N GLY A 52 -8.73 -27.43 5.20
CA GLY A 52 -7.52 -27.02 5.93
C GLY A 52 -7.71 -26.89 7.44
N PHE A 53 -8.95 -26.87 7.94
CA PHE A 53 -9.24 -26.88 9.37
C PHE A 53 -9.38 -28.32 9.92
N CYS A 54 -10.16 -29.16 9.25
CA CYS A 54 -10.41 -30.55 9.67
C CYS A 54 -9.22 -31.48 9.39
N CYS A 55 -8.48 -31.19 8.32
CA CYS A 55 -7.31 -31.94 7.87
C CYS A 55 -6.27 -30.92 7.40
N PRO A 56 -5.52 -30.26 8.29
CA PRO A 56 -4.51 -29.28 7.87
C PRO A 56 -3.45 -29.95 6.97
N PRO A 57 -2.88 -29.20 6.00
CA PRO A 57 -1.77 -29.72 5.21
C PRO A 57 -0.60 -30.10 6.12
N PRO A 58 0.14 -31.18 5.79
CA PRO A 58 1.30 -31.56 6.57
C PRO A 58 2.33 -30.42 6.57
N PRO A 59 3.13 -30.28 7.65
CA PRO A 59 4.19 -29.29 7.68
C PRO A 59 5.17 -29.53 6.52
N MET A 60 5.67 -28.44 5.95
CA MET A 60 6.67 -28.51 4.89
C MET A 60 7.95 -29.16 5.39
N GLY A 61 8.56 -30.02 4.55
CA GLY A 61 9.83 -30.64 4.89
C GLY A 61 10.98 -29.60 4.95
N PRO A 62 12.05 -29.86 5.71
CA PRO A 62 13.15 -28.91 5.89
C PRO A 62 13.80 -28.49 4.56
N LYS A 63 13.95 -29.42 3.61
CA LYS A 63 14.46 -29.12 2.26
C LYS A 63 13.54 -28.18 1.46
N GLN A 64 12.23 -28.31 1.63
CA GLN A 64 11.26 -27.43 0.97
C GLN A 64 11.30 -26.03 1.58
N LEU A 65 11.40 -25.94 2.91
CA LEU A 65 11.60 -24.67 3.62
C LEU A 65 12.88 -23.96 3.17
N GLU A 66 13.99 -24.69 3.06
CA GLU A 66 15.25 -24.13 2.58
C GLU A 66 15.15 -23.63 1.14
N LYS A 67 14.50 -24.39 0.24
CA LYS A 67 14.25 -23.96 -1.13
C LYS A 67 13.42 -22.68 -1.18
N LEU A 68 12.36 -22.60 -0.38
CA LEU A 68 11.52 -21.41 -0.28
C LEU A 68 12.30 -20.22 0.27
N ALA A 69 13.12 -20.43 1.31
CA ALA A 69 13.95 -19.39 1.89
C ALA A 69 14.92 -18.81 0.85
N ARG A 70 15.59 -19.66 0.05
CA ARG A 70 16.47 -19.21 -1.04
C ARG A 70 15.71 -18.41 -2.11
N LEU A 71 14.52 -18.86 -2.50
CA LEU A 71 13.69 -18.16 -3.48
C LEU A 71 13.27 -16.77 -2.95
N LEU A 72 12.79 -16.70 -1.71
CA LEU A 72 12.39 -15.43 -1.09
C LEU A 72 13.58 -14.50 -0.86
N ALA A 73 14.75 -15.04 -0.52
CA ALA A 73 15.99 -14.26 -0.39
C ALA A 73 16.49 -13.71 -1.73
N SER A 74 16.16 -14.37 -2.85
CA SER A 74 16.50 -13.90 -4.20
C SER A 74 15.57 -12.81 -4.72
N TRP A 75 14.47 -12.51 -4.02
CA TRP A 75 13.59 -11.43 -4.40
C TRP A 75 14.24 -10.08 -4.14
N PRO A 76 14.03 -9.08 -5.01
CA PRO A 76 14.60 -7.77 -4.80
C PRO A 76 14.12 -7.21 -3.45
N SER A 77 15.04 -6.57 -2.74
CA SER A 77 14.74 -5.85 -1.51
C SER A 77 13.63 -4.82 -1.74
N ARG A 78 13.03 -4.34 -0.66
CA ARG A 78 12.01 -3.28 -0.77
C ARG A 78 12.59 -2.03 -1.42
N GLU A 79 13.84 -1.70 -1.12
CA GLU A 79 14.59 -0.57 -1.64
C GLU A 79 14.86 -0.73 -3.13
N GLU A 80 15.26 -1.91 -3.58
CA GLU A 80 15.43 -2.21 -5.00
C GLU A 80 14.12 -2.11 -5.77
N ARG A 81 13.03 -2.67 -5.23
CA ARG A 81 11.70 -2.58 -5.88
C ARG A 81 11.21 -1.15 -6.05
N LYS A 82 11.60 -0.21 -5.18
CA LYS A 82 11.25 1.22 -5.36
C LYS A 82 11.87 1.81 -6.63
N LYS A 83 13.03 1.30 -7.05
CA LYS A 83 13.73 1.79 -8.25
C LYS A 83 12.95 1.49 -9.52
N ASP A 84 12.04 0.52 -9.50
CA ASP A 84 11.23 0.11 -10.65
C ASP A 84 9.84 0.76 -10.68
N LEU A 85 9.57 1.69 -9.77
CA LEU A 85 8.29 2.39 -9.69
C LEU A 85 8.41 3.78 -10.34
N ASP A 86 7.49 4.05 -11.27
CA ASP A 86 7.30 5.36 -11.88
C ASP A 86 6.02 6.02 -11.34
N THR A 87 6.05 7.35 -11.24
CA THR A 87 4.90 8.21 -11.01
C THR A 87 4.21 8.50 -12.34
N TRP A 88 2.89 8.51 -12.29
CA TRP A 88 1.98 8.91 -13.34
C TRP A 88 1.05 10.01 -12.84
N ASP A 89 0.85 11.02 -13.67
CA ASP A 89 -0.15 12.06 -13.45
C ASP A 89 -1.47 11.60 -14.06
N LEU A 90 -2.48 11.47 -13.20
CA LEU A 90 -3.84 11.11 -13.62
C LEU A 90 -4.71 12.35 -13.62
N THR A 91 -5.16 12.76 -14.81
CA THR A 91 -6.17 13.82 -14.92
C THR A 91 -7.54 13.21 -14.67
N LEU A 92 -8.27 13.74 -13.70
CA LEU A 92 -9.58 13.25 -13.31
C LEU A 92 -10.70 14.01 -14.02
N ARG A 93 -11.94 13.48 -13.97
CA ARG A 93 -13.12 14.17 -14.52
C ARG A 93 -13.44 15.52 -13.88
N CYS A 94 -12.89 15.79 -12.70
CA CYS A 94 -13.00 17.09 -12.04
C CYS A 94 -11.81 18.01 -12.38
N ASP A 95 -11.02 17.66 -13.40
CA ASP A 95 -9.82 18.35 -13.88
C ASP A 95 -8.64 18.41 -12.89
N HIS A 96 -8.81 17.94 -11.66
CA HIS A 96 -7.69 17.75 -10.74
C HIS A 96 -6.74 16.66 -11.23
N VAL A 97 -5.45 16.88 -11.02
CA VAL A 97 -4.38 15.94 -11.35
C VAL A 97 -3.93 15.25 -10.07
N VAL A 98 -3.92 13.93 -10.07
CA VAL A 98 -3.47 13.15 -8.92
C VAL A 98 -2.33 12.21 -9.27
N PRO A 99 -1.35 12.07 -8.37
CA PRO A 99 -0.25 11.16 -8.60
C PRO A 99 -0.65 9.70 -8.40
N HIS A 100 -0.11 8.84 -9.25
CA HIS A 100 -0.27 7.40 -9.17
C HIS A 100 1.06 6.69 -9.38
N ILE A 101 1.42 5.79 -8.46
CA ILE A 101 2.67 5.04 -8.54
C ILE A 101 2.39 3.66 -9.12
N GLN A 102 3.10 3.30 -10.18
CA GLN A 102 2.98 2.02 -10.85
C GLN A 102 4.35 1.52 -11.32
N HIS A 103 4.50 0.20 -11.49
CA HIS A 103 5.73 -0.37 -12.04
C HIS A 103 6.00 0.15 -13.47
N ARG A 104 7.25 0.49 -13.77
CA ARG A 104 7.67 1.13 -15.03
C ARG A 104 7.39 0.32 -16.28
N GLU A 105 7.29 -1.00 -16.15
CA GLU A 105 6.96 -1.92 -17.25
C GLU A 105 5.52 -1.76 -17.75
N HIS A 106 4.62 -1.14 -16.97
CA HIS A 106 3.28 -0.85 -17.45
C HIS A 106 3.29 0.26 -18.49
N SER A 107 2.81 -0.04 -19.69
CA SER A 107 2.68 0.96 -20.77
C SER A 107 1.56 1.97 -20.54
N HIS A 108 0.62 1.69 -19.63
CA HIS A 108 -0.51 2.54 -19.29
C HIS A 108 -1.04 2.25 -17.88
N VAL A 109 -1.78 3.21 -17.31
CA VAL A 109 -2.44 3.06 -16.02
C VAL A 109 -3.81 2.38 -16.20
N SER A 110 -4.04 1.28 -15.48
CA SER A 110 -5.28 0.51 -15.53
C SER A 110 -6.38 1.06 -14.60
N ALA A 111 -6.02 1.95 -13.67
CA ALA A 111 -6.96 2.56 -12.73
C ALA A 111 -7.96 3.44 -13.48
N ARG A 112 -9.24 3.07 -13.43
CA ARG A 112 -10.35 3.83 -14.06
C ARG A 112 -10.95 4.89 -13.14
N VAL A 113 -10.86 4.70 -11.83
CA VAL A 113 -11.45 5.56 -10.80
C VAL A 113 -10.53 5.61 -9.60
N VAL A 114 -10.16 6.81 -9.16
CA VAL A 114 -9.30 7.06 -8.00
C VAL A 114 -9.91 8.14 -7.10
N ASP A 115 -9.46 8.21 -5.85
CA ASP A 115 -9.88 9.27 -4.92
C ASP A 115 -9.23 10.60 -5.32
N CYS A 116 -10.04 11.65 -5.41
CA CYS A 116 -9.55 13.01 -5.59
C CYS A 116 -9.41 13.67 -4.22
N PRO A 117 -8.19 14.01 -3.76
CA PRO A 117 -7.97 14.62 -2.45
C PRO A 117 -8.55 16.05 -2.36
N GLU A 118 -8.68 16.73 -3.50
CA GLU A 118 -9.25 18.08 -3.56
C GLU A 118 -10.78 18.07 -3.46
N CYS A 119 -11.44 17.08 -4.08
CA CYS A 119 -12.91 16.96 -3.98
C CYS A 119 -13.38 16.14 -2.78
N GLY A 120 -12.53 15.27 -2.22
CA GLY A 120 -12.94 14.28 -1.22
C GLY A 120 -13.83 13.15 -1.76
N GLU A 121 -13.87 12.94 -3.07
CA GLU A 121 -14.73 11.96 -3.75
C GLU A 121 -13.95 11.12 -4.77
N ARG A 122 -14.52 9.96 -5.12
CA ARG A 122 -14.01 9.13 -6.22
C ARG A 122 -14.35 9.75 -7.57
N ARG A 123 -13.33 9.90 -8.43
CA ARG A 123 -13.47 10.48 -9.76
C ARG A 123 -12.88 9.56 -10.82
N GLY A 124 -13.50 9.56 -11.99
CA GLY A 124 -13.00 8.80 -13.13
C GLY A 124 -11.72 9.41 -13.69
N VAL A 125 -10.80 8.56 -14.14
CA VAL A 125 -9.56 8.97 -14.82
C VAL A 125 -9.88 9.24 -16.29
N VAL A 126 -9.51 10.42 -16.77
CA VAL A 126 -9.71 10.89 -18.15
C VAL A 126 -8.47 10.63 -18.99
N SER A 127 -7.29 10.97 -18.46
CA SER A 127 -6.00 10.72 -19.11
C SER A 127 -4.94 10.38 -18.07
N SER A 128 -3.86 9.77 -18.53
CA SER A 128 -2.70 9.40 -17.71
C SER A 128 -1.42 9.73 -18.46
N GLU A 129 -0.51 10.43 -17.80
CA GLU A 129 0.82 10.76 -18.33
C GLU A 129 1.90 10.21 -17.41
N ARG A 130 2.97 9.65 -17.99
CA ARG A 130 4.10 9.14 -17.21
C ARG A 130 5.07 10.28 -16.91
N VAL A 131 5.34 10.50 -15.63
CA VAL A 131 6.26 11.56 -15.17
C VAL A 131 7.70 11.04 -15.05
N GLY A 132 7.88 9.78 -14.66
CA GLY A 132 9.19 9.14 -14.46
C GLY A 132 9.35 8.55 -13.06
N PRO A 133 10.57 8.36 -12.54
CA PRO A 133 10.79 7.63 -11.28
C PRO A 133 10.04 8.23 -10.09
N ALA A 134 9.30 7.38 -9.36
CA ALA A 134 8.47 7.77 -8.22
C ALA A 134 9.28 8.12 -6.97
N TYR A 135 10.45 7.50 -6.82
CA TYR A 135 11.34 7.66 -5.68
C TYR A 135 12.66 8.30 -6.11
N ARG A 136 13.26 9.08 -5.20
CA ARG A 136 14.65 9.53 -5.30
C ARG A 136 15.62 8.43 -4.86
N ASP A 137 16.91 8.65 -5.11
CA ASP A 137 17.98 7.72 -4.70
C ASP A 137 18.02 7.47 -3.18
N ASP A 138 17.56 8.44 -2.38
CA ASP A 138 17.39 8.33 -0.93
C ASP A 138 16.12 7.56 -0.49
N GLY A 139 15.32 7.08 -1.44
CA GLY A 139 14.10 6.31 -1.20
C GLY A 139 12.87 7.12 -0.79
N THR A 140 12.92 8.46 -0.86
CA THR A 140 11.79 9.37 -0.62
C THR A 140 10.90 9.54 -1.86
N ILE A 141 9.58 9.68 -1.67
CA ILE A 141 8.62 9.89 -2.77
C ILE A 141 8.79 11.31 -3.34
N ARG A 142 8.95 11.42 -4.66
CA ARG A 142 9.31 12.66 -5.36
C ARG A 142 8.26 13.78 -5.19
N GLU A 143 6.98 13.47 -5.31
CA GLU A 143 5.90 14.48 -5.19
C GLU A 143 5.60 14.87 -3.75
N ARG A 144 5.68 13.90 -2.83
CA ARG A 144 5.55 14.17 -1.39
C ARG A 144 6.62 15.16 -0.94
N ALA A 145 7.85 15.01 -1.43
CA ALA A 145 8.94 15.94 -1.13
C ALA A 145 8.75 17.38 -1.66
N ALA A 146 7.94 17.59 -2.70
CA ALA A 146 7.61 18.94 -3.18
C ALA A 146 6.49 19.58 -2.35
N ALA A 147 5.41 18.85 -2.11
CA ALA A 147 4.30 19.29 -1.25
C ALA A 147 4.76 19.50 0.21
N ASP A 148 5.60 18.59 0.73
CA ASP A 148 6.20 18.69 2.07
C ASP A 148 7.13 19.90 2.17
N ARG A 149 7.94 20.20 1.13
CA ARG A 149 8.73 21.44 1.10
C ARG A 149 7.84 22.68 1.14
N GLY A 150 6.78 22.72 0.33
CA GLY A 150 5.84 23.83 0.34
C GLY A 150 5.12 24.01 1.68
N ARG A 151 4.83 22.92 2.40
CA ARG A 151 4.31 22.97 3.78
C ARG A 151 5.38 23.52 4.75
N LEU A 152 6.58 22.94 4.74
CA LEU A 152 7.67 23.33 5.62
C LEU A 152 8.09 24.80 5.42
N THR A 153 8.13 25.30 4.18
CA THR A 153 8.40 26.71 3.90
C THR A 153 7.33 27.63 4.50
N ARG A 154 6.05 27.24 4.44
CA ARG A 154 4.95 28.01 5.06
C ARG A 154 5.02 27.97 6.59
N GLU A 155 5.31 26.81 7.17
CA GLU A 155 5.48 26.66 8.62
C GLU A 155 6.69 27.46 9.14
N LEU A 156 7.81 27.44 8.41
CA LEU A 156 9.00 28.22 8.74
C LEU A 156 8.70 29.73 8.72
N ALA A 157 8.08 30.24 7.64
CA ALA A 157 7.71 31.65 7.53
C ALA A 157 6.74 32.07 8.67
N ALA A 158 5.79 31.21 9.03
CA ALA A 158 4.87 31.47 10.14
C ALA A 158 5.60 31.52 11.50
N ALA A 159 6.58 30.61 11.72
CA ALA A 159 7.39 30.58 12.93
C ALA A 159 8.30 31.81 13.06
N GLU A 160 8.94 32.24 11.96
CA GLU A 160 9.78 33.45 11.93
C GLU A 160 8.97 34.72 12.21
N ALA A 161 7.77 34.83 11.62
CA ALA A 161 6.86 35.93 11.90
C ALA A 161 6.41 35.95 13.37
N LYS A 162 6.17 34.78 13.97
CA LYS A 162 5.83 34.66 15.39
C LYS A 162 6.99 35.09 16.29
N LEU A 163 8.22 34.66 15.99
CA LEU A 163 9.42 35.05 16.73
C LEU A 163 9.62 36.58 16.68
N THR A 164 9.44 37.18 15.51
CA THR A 164 9.56 38.64 15.34
C THR A 164 8.55 39.39 16.20
N ARG A 165 7.29 38.94 16.26
CA ARG A 165 6.25 39.53 17.13
C ARG A 165 6.63 39.39 18.60
N GLN A 166 7.09 38.22 19.03
CA GLN A 166 7.51 37.99 20.42
C GLN A 166 8.68 38.89 20.83
N ARG A 167 9.67 39.09 19.96
CA ARG A 167 10.79 40.01 20.21
C ARG A 167 10.33 41.46 20.38
N LYS A 168 9.41 41.93 19.52
CA LYS A 168 8.82 43.27 19.65
C LYS A 168 8.08 43.45 20.98
N ASN A 169 7.27 42.47 21.36
CA ASN A 169 6.53 42.49 22.62
C ASN A 169 7.48 42.47 23.81
N ALA A 170 8.50 41.62 23.80
CA ALA A 170 9.51 41.56 24.85
C ALA A 170 10.24 42.91 25.02
N ALA A 171 10.63 43.55 23.91
CA ALA A 171 11.24 44.88 23.95
C ALA A 171 10.29 45.95 24.51
N ALA A 172 9.00 45.87 24.21
CA ALA A 172 7.99 46.78 24.79
C ALA A 172 7.83 46.56 26.30
N THR A 173 7.76 45.31 26.74
CA THR A 173 7.72 44.97 28.17
C THR A 173 8.98 45.43 28.90
N GLN A 174 10.16 45.28 28.30
CA GLN A 174 11.42 45.78 28.86
C GLN A 174 11.41 47.29 29.05
N ARG A 175 10.92 48.06 28.06
CA ARG A 175 10.75 49.51 28.21
C ARG A 175 9.81 49.86 29.37
N ARG A 176 8.68 49.16 29.49
CA ARG A 176 7.74 49.41 30.59
C ARG A 176 8.34 49.07 31.96
N ILE A 177 9.15 48.02 32.05
CA ILE A 177 9.87 47.68 33.28
C ILE A 177 10.84 48.82 33.64
N ALA A 178 11.59 49.34 32.67
CA ALA A 178 12.52 50.45 32.90
C ALA A 178 11.79 51.72 33.37
N GLU A 179 10.67 52.09 32.73
CA GLU A 179 9.82 53.22 33.15
C GLU A 179 9.33 53.06 34.60
N LEU A 180 8.81 51.87 34.96
CA LEU A 180 8.34 51.58 36.31
C LEU A 180 9.48 51.62 37.34
N GLN A 181 10.69 51.19 36.96
CA GLN A 181 11.87 51.27 37.84
C GLN A 181 12.31 52.72 38.07
N GLU A 182 12.24 53.57 37.04
CA GLU A 182 12.49 55.00 37.17
C GLU A 182 11.44 55.68 38.07
N GLU A 183 10.15 55.37 37.89
CA GLU A 183 9.06 55.88 38.74
C GLU A 183 9.27 55.48 40.22
N LEU A 184 9.59 54.21 40.50
CA LEU A 184 9.86 53.73 41.87
C LEU A 184 11.15 54.32 42.48
N GLY A 185 12.16 54.63 41.67
CA GLY A 185 13.41 55.24 42.12
C GLY A 185 13.33 56.76 42.34
N SER A 186 12.24 57.40 41.91
CA SER A 186 12.03 58.85 41.95
C SER A 186 11.11 59.33 43.08
N GLU A 187 10.59 58.41 43.91
CA GLU A 187 9.89 58.76 45.15
C GLU A 187 10.90 59.07 46.28
N PRO A 188 10.85 60.27 46.92
CA PRO A 188 11.73 60.67 48.02
C PRO A 188 11.41 60.02 49.38
#